data_AF-A0A2D7QXA1-F1
#
_entry.id   AF-A0A2D7QXA1-F1
#
_cell.length_a   1.000
_cell.length_b   1.000
_cell.length_c   1.000
_cell.angle_alpha   90.00
_cell.angle_beta   90.00
_cell.angle_gamma   90.00
#
_symmetry.space_group_name_H-M   'P 1'
#
loop_
_entity.id
_entity.type
_entity.pdbx_description
1 polymer ?
#
loop_
_entity_poly.entity_id
_entity_poly.type
_entity_poly.pdbx_seq_one_letter_code
_entity_poly.pdbx_strand_id
1 'polypeptide(L)'
;LYIQSLADGVSKNPNTTIYENSPVISLEEEGMHDGQKVWKAKTSLGSISSPKVILAVNGLVEKFGYFQNRLMTIFTYSSLSRELTLDESNMLGGSQEWGLTSADAMGSSVRRISGIGGNRILIRNRWSYNPSMEASDSFMNSAANSHDESFKARFPMLEKVSMDYSWGGRLCLSLNNVFAQGEVDEGVYSACCQNGLGTAKGTAIGVITAEKITGTINSLIPDFVDEEAPKKLMPKPFMWFGVNSYMRWKELMAGKEK
;
A
#
# COMPACT_ATOMS: atom_id res chain seq x y z
N LEU A 1 15.14 5.32 7.12
CA LEU A 1 13.90 4.66 6.62
C LEU A 1 12.82 5.73 6.50
N TYR A 2 12.25 5.97 5.31
CA TYR A 2 11.39 7.13 5.03
C TYR A 2 10.22 7.33 6.02
N ILE A 3 9.42 6.28 6.28
CA ILE A 3 8.24 6.38 7.16
C ILE A 3 8.63 6.62 8.62
N GLN A 4 9.68 5.97 9.12
CA GLN A 4 10.18 6.21 10.47
C GLN A 4 10.67 7.65 10.63
N SER A 5 11.44 8.15 9.67
CA SER A 5 11.91 9.55 9.70
C SER A 5 10.76 10.56 9.63
N LEU A 6 9.66 10.23 8.93
CA LEU A 6 8.44 11.04 8.95
C LEU A 6 7.78 11.02 10.34
N ALA A 7 7.63 9.85 10.96
CA ALA A 7 7.08 9.70 12.30
C ALA A 7 7.93 10.45 13.35
N ASP A 8 9.26 10.35 13.28
CA ASP A 8 10.19 11.08 14.13
C ASP A 8 10.03 12.59 13.96
N GLY A 9 9.86 13.06 12.71
CA GLY A 9 9.63 14.46 12.39
C GLY A 9 8.33 14.98 13.00
N VAL A 10 7.23 14.24 12.85
CA VAL A 10 5.91 14.58 13.38
C VAL A 10 5.91 14.56 14.92
N SER A 11 6.59 13.59 15.54
CA SER A 11 6.66 13.43 17.00
C SER A 11 7.40 14.55 17.72
N LYS A 12 8.16 15.38 16.99
CA LYS A 12 8.77 16.61 17.56
C LYS A 12 7.73 17.69 17.87
N ASN A 13 6.53 17.60 17.33
CA ASN A 13 5.44 18.51 17.68
C ASN A 13 4.83 18.08 19.02
N PRO A 14 4.86 18.92 20.06
CA PRO A 14 4.37 18.55 21.40
C PRO A 14 2.87 18.24 21.44
N ASN A 15 2.10 18.69 20.44
CA ASN A 15 0.67 18.43 20.33
C ASN A 15 0.34 17.13 19.57
N THR A 16 1.35 16.32 19.25
CA THR A 16 1.15 15.03 18.57
C THR A 16 1.63 13.90 19.47
N THR A 17 0.79 12.86 19.58
CA THR A 17 1.13 11.62 20.28
C THR A 17 0.87 10.46 19.35
N ILE A 18 1.86 9.58 19.19
CA ILE A 18 1.76 8.37 18.39
C ILE A 18 1.56 7.18 19.33
N TYR A 19 0.45 6.47 19.16
CA TYR A 19 0.17 5.23 19.88
C TYR A 19 0.37 4.04 18.94
N GLU A 20 1.50 3.35 19.09
CA GLU A 20 1.77 2.10 18.37
C GLU A 20 1.13 0.90 19.07
N ASN A 21 1.04 -0.24 18.38
CA ASN A 21 0.45 -1.49 18.91
C ASN A 21 -0.97 -1.32 19.50
N SER A 22 -1.71 -0.34 18.99
CA SER A 22 -3.02 0.08 19.50
C SER A 22 -4.08 -0.05 18.42
N PRO A 23 -4.40 -1.28 17.96
CA PRO A 23 -5.36 -1.48 16.88
C PRO A 23 -6.74 -0.97 17.30
N VAL A 24 -7.30 -0.07 16.50
CA VAL A 24 -8.69 0.36 16.64
C VAL A 24 -9.60 -0.75 16.13
N ILE A 25 -10.45 -1.27 17.01
CA ILE A 25 -11.36 -2.40 16.75
C ILE A 25 -12.79 -1.95 16.47
N SER A 26 -13.18 -0.76 16.92
CA SER A 26 -14.44 -0.12 16.55
C SER A 26 -14.34 1.41 16.58
N LEU A 27 -15.18 2.05 15.79
CA LEU A 27 -15.41 3.49 15.80
C LEU A 27 -16.92 3.69 15.88
N GLU A 28 -17.39 4.31 16.96
CA GLU A 28 -18.82 4.43 17.26
C GLU A 28 -19.16 5.88 17.61
N GLU A 29 -20.37 6.31 17.27
CA GLU A 29 -20.91 7.60 17.70
C GLU A 29 -21.13 7.57 19.22
N GLU A 30 -20.52 8.52 19.95
CA GLU A 30 -20.65 8.65 21.41
C GLU A 30 -21.72 9.66 21.82
N GLY A 31 -22.13 10.53 20.88
CA GLY A 31 -23.14 11.56 21.08
C GLY A 31 -22.69 12.91 20.53
N MET A 32 -23.20 13.98 21.12
CA MET A 32 -22.91 15.36 20.71
C MET A 32 -22.14 16.10 21.83
N HIS A 33 -21.12 16.87 21.46
CA HIS A 33 -20.42 17.80 22.34
C HIS A 33 -20.23 19.13 21.62
N ASP A 34 -20.62 20.24 22.26
CA ASP A 34 -20.58 21.59 21.67
C ASP A 34 -21.20 21.69 20.26
N GLY A 35 -22.29 20.94 20.05
CA GLY A 35 -23.01 20.90 18.76
C GLY A 35 -22.33 20.09 17.66
N GLN A 36 -21.25 19.37 17.96
CA GLN A 36 -20.55 18.47 17.02
C GLN A 36 -20.76 17.01 17.42
N LYS A 37 -20.92 16.14 16.42
CA LYS A 37 -20.88 14.70 16.64
C LYS A 37 -19.51 14.27 17.16
N VAL A 38 -19.47 13.44 18.20
CA VAL A 38 -18.25 12.89 18.80
C VAL A 38 -18.15 11.41 18.50
N TRP A 39 -16.96 10.99 18.06
CA TRP A 39 -16.65 9.61 17.72
C TRP A 39 -15.70 9.00 18.72
N LYS A 40 -16.01 7.79 19.18
CA LYS A 40 -15.19 7.01 20.09
C LYS A 40 -14.49 5.87 19.34
N ALA A 41 -13.17 5.96 19.23
CA ALA A 41 -12.33 4.88 18.75
C ALA A 41 -11.94 3.97 19.93
N LYS A 42 -12.30 2.68 19.85
CA LYS A 42 -12.00 1.68 20.88
C LYS A 42 -10.83 0.80 20.46
N THR A 43 -9.97 0.47 21.42
CA THR A 43 -8.90 -0.53 21.31
C THR A 43 -9.10 -1.59 22.41
N SER A 44 -8.27 -2.63 22.44
CA SER A 44 -8.27 -3.60 23.55
C SER A 44 -7.78 -3.03 24.88
N LEU A 45 -7.09 -1.88 24.85
CA LEU A 45 -6.44 -1.27 26.01
C LEU A 45 -7.15 0.00 26.50
N GLY A 46 -8.14 0.50 25.76
CA GLY A 46 -8.86 1.72 26.12
C GLY A 46 -9.62 2.34 24.94
N SER A 47 -9.90 3.63 25.02
CA SER A 47 -10.60 4.37 23.97
C SER A 47 -10.19 5.83 23.96
N ILE A 48 -10.33 6.47 22.80
CA ILE A 48 -10.18 7.91 22.63
C ILE A 48 -11.40 8.46 21.89
N SER A 49 -11.84 9.64 22.28
CA SER A 49 -12.98 10.32 21.66
C SER A 49 -12.54 11.62 20.99
N SER A 50 -13.09 11.91 19.81
CA SER A 50 -12.79 13.13 19.06
C SER A 50 -13.98 13.50 18.17
N PRO A 51 -14.29 14.81 17.99
CA PRO A 51 -15.24 15.25 16.98
C PRO A 51 -14.67 15.17 15.55
N LYS A 52 -13.35 15.04 15.40
CA LYS A 52 -12.68 14.92 14.10
C LYS A 52 -11.82 13.65 14.05
N VAL A 53 -12.10 12.78 13.09
CA VAL A 53 -11.41 11.50 12.89
C VAL A 53 -10.97 11.38 11.43
N ILE A 54 -9.72 10.99 11.21
CA ILE A 54 -9.20 10.68 9.86
C ILE A 54 -8.91 9.18 9.77
N LEU A 55 -9.65 8.49 8.91
CA LEU A 55 -9.40 7.11 8.54
C LEU A 55 -8.32 7.05 7.45
N ALA A 56 -7.10 6.72 7.86
CA ALA A 56 -5.94 6.51 6.98
C ALA A 56 -5.54 5.01 6.92
N VAL A 57 -6.53 4.12 6.96
CA VAL A 57 -6.36 2.66 7.06
C VAL A 57 -6.50 1.91 5.72
N ASN A 58 -6.45 2.66 4.62
CA ASN A 58 -6.56 2.16 3.25
C ASN A 58 -7.76 1.21 3.05
N GLY A 59 -7.59 0.03 2.44
CA GLY A 59 -8.69 -0.91 2.21
C GLY A 59 -9.43 -1.36 3.47
N LEU A 60 -8.82 -1.27 4.66
CA LEU A 60 -9.50 -1.60 5.92
C LEU A 60 -10.60 -0.61 6.30
N VAL A 61 -10.73 0.50 5.58
CA VAL A 61 -11.83 1.46 5.76
C VAL A 61 -13.21 0.81 5.62
N GLU A 62 -13.31 -0.27 4.83
CA GLU A 62 -14.54 -1.06 4.70
C GLU A 62 -14.98 -1.73 6.01
N LYS A 63 -14.03 -2.03 6.92
CA LYS A 63 -14.35 -2.57 8.26
C LYS A 63 -15.01 -1.54 9.17
N PHE A 64 -14.87 -0.25 8.85
CA PHE A 64 -15.55 0.85 9.53
C PHE A 64 -16.88 1.22 8.87
N GLY A 65 -17.34 0.45 7.87
CA GLY A 65 -18.63 0.65 7.20
C GLY A 65 -18.59 1.58 5.98
N TYR A 66 -17.45 2.19 5.66
CA TYR A 66 -17.33 3.12 4.54
C TYR A 66 -16.78 2.46 3.28
N PHE A 67 -17.24 2.93 2.12
CA PHE A 67 -16.84 2.42 0.79
C PHE A 67 -17.03 0.91 0.57
N GLN A 68 -17.93 0.27 1.31
CA GLN A 68 -18.19 -1.18 1.20
C GLN A 68 -18.49 -1.60 -0.24
N ASN A 69 -17.83 -2.68 -0.68
CA ASN A 69 -17.95 -3.24 -2.02
C ASN A 69 -17.61 -2.21 -3.11
N ARG A 70 -16.62 -1.35 -2.84
CA ARG A 70 -16.05 -0.42 -3.85
C ARG A 70 -14.53 -0.53 -3.98
N LEU A 71 -13.87 -1.24 -3.07
CA LEU A 71 -12.41 -1.35 -3.01
C LEU A 71 -11.95 -2.78 -3.26
N MET A 72 -10.92 -2.93 -4.09
CA MET A 72 -10.28 -4.20 -4.39
C MET A 72 -9.02 -4.37 -3.57
N THR A 73 -8.88 -5.52 -2.92
CA THR A 73 -7.62 -5.90 -2.26
C THR A 73 -6.81 -6.80 -3.18
N ILE A 74 -5.76 -6.23 -3.76
CA ILE A 74 -4.71 -6.96 -4.47
C ILE A 74 -3.58 -7.21 -3.49
N PHE A 75 -2.92 -8.36 -3.58
CA PHE A 75 -1.63 -8.57 -2.95
C PHE A 75 -0.54 -8.43 -3.98
N THR A 76 0.56 -7.80 -3.59
CA THR A 76 1.78 -7.73 -4.38
C THR A 76 2.87 -8.42 -3.59
N TYR A 77 3.64 -9.27 -4.23
CA TYR A 77 4.66 -10.06 -3.55
C TYR A 77 6.05 -9.61 -3.98
N SER A 78 6.99 -9.69 -3.04
CA SER A 78 8.38 -9.35 -3.28
C SER A 78 9.29 -10.39 -2.65
N SER A 79 10.46 -10.59 -3.25
CA SER A 79 11.57 -11.31 -2.65
C SER A 79 12.83 -10.45 -2.66
N LEU A 80 13.65 -10.63 -1.62
CA LEU A 80 14.91 -9.91 -1.44
C LEU A 80 16.04 -10.93 -1.36
N SER A 81 17.06 -10.74 -2.18
CA SER A 81 18.25 -11.60 -2.17
C SER A 81 18.95 -11.57 -0.82
N ARG A 82 19.78 -12.57 -0.57
CA ARG A 82 20.89 -12.40 0.39
C ARG A 82 21.76 -11.22 0.01
N GLU A 83 22.53 -10.73 0.97
CA GLU A 83 23.55 -9.73 0.68
C GLU A 83 24.53 -10.30 -0.36
N LEU A 84 24.80 -9.48 -1.39
CA LEU A 84 25.78 -9.80 -2.42
C LEU A 84 27.17 -9.64 -1.82
N THR A 85 28.04 -10.61 -2.11
CA THR A 85 29.46 -10.46 -1.77
C THR A 85 30.09 -9.33 -2.59
N LEU A 86 31.30 -8.91 -2.20
CA LEU A 86 32.05 -7.92 -3.00
C LEU A 86 32.29 -8.43 -4.42
N ASP A 87 32.64 -9.71 -4.59
CA ASP A 87 32.87 -10.31 -5.90
C ASP A 87 31.59 -10.36 -6.76
N GLU A 88 30.46 -10.75 -6.17
CA GLU A 88 29.16 -10.74 -6.85
C GLU A 88 28.69 -9.34 -7.21
N SER A 89 28.93 -8.37 -6.32
CA SER A 89 28.68 -6.96 -6.54
C SER A 89 29.50 -6.39 -7.70
N ASN A 90 30.78 -6.77 -7.77
CA ASN A 90 31.69 -6.38 -8.85
C ASN A 90 31.31 -7.05 -10.17
N MET A 91 30.92 -8.33 -10.13
CA MET A 91 30.46 -9.09 -11.29
C MET A 91 29.16 -8.54 -11.88
N LEU A 92 28.23 -8.09 -11.02
CA LEU A 92 27.01 -7.41 -11.45
C LEU A 92 27.31 -6.05 -12.10
N GLY A 93 28.32 -5.34 -11.59
CA GLY A 93 28.73 -4.02 -12.07
C GLY A 93 27.69 -2.93 -11.85
N GLY A 94 27.86 -1.77 -12.49
CA GLY A 94 26.92 -0.64 -12.43
C GLY A 94 26.80 0.04 -11.07
N SER A 95 25.79 0.92 -10.93
CA SER A 95 25.50 1.61 -9.67
C SER A 95 25.12 0.62 -8.57
N GLN A 96 25.49 0.93 -7.33
CA GLN A 96 25.08 0.17 -6.14
C GLN A 96 23.60 0.37 -5.78
N GLU A 97 22.97 1.40 -6.34
CA GLU A 97 21.56 1.70 -6.13
C GLU A 97 20.89 2.06 -7.45
N TRP A 98 19.81 1.35 -7.77
CA TRP A 98 18.96 1.63 -8.92
C TRP A 98 17.62 0.90 -8.80
N GLY A 99 16.63 1.35 -9.57
CA GLY A 99 15.33 0.70 -9.69
C GLY A 99 14.82 0.69 -11.11
N LEU A 100 14.35 -0.46 -11.56
CA LEU A 100 13.70 -0.68 -12.85
C LEU A 100 12.24 -1.03 -12.58
N THR A 101 11.33 -0.37 -13.28
CA THR A 101 9.90 -0.66 -13.25
C THR A 101 9.46 -0.88 -14.70
N SER A 102 8.84 -2.02 -14.97
CA SER A 102 8.29 -2.32 -16.29
C SER A 102 7.24 -1.28 -16.69
N ALA A 103 7.10 -1.05 -17.99
CA ALA A 103 6.03 -0.21 -18.53
C ALA A 103 4.65 -0.87 -18.39
N ASP A 104 4.59 -2.19 -18.26
CA ASP A 104 3.34 -2.88 -17.94
C ASP A 104 3.05 -2.76 -16.43
N ALA A 105 1.81 -2.42 -16.09
CA ALA A 105 1.34 -2.30 -14.71
C ALA A 105 1.51 -3.60 -13.88
N MET A 106 1.57 -4.74 -14.55
CA MET A 106 1.84 -6.07 -13.99
C MET A 106 3.17 -6.64 -14.46
N GLY A 107 4.11 -5.80 -14.91
CA GLY A 107 5.46 -6.21 -15.23
C GLY A 107 6.39 -6.20 -14.01
N SER A 108 7.61 -6.69 -14.21
CA SER A 108 8.61 -6.79 -13.15
C SER A 108 9.04 -5.42 -12.61
N SER A 109 9.16 -5.31 -11.29
CA SER A 109 9.94 -4.26 -10.64
C SER A 109 11.17 -4.88 -10.00
N VAL A 110 12.36 -4.38 -10.34
CA VAL A 110 13.63 -4.88 -9.84
C VAL A 110 14.42 -3.72 -9.27
N ARG A 111 14.99 -3.87 -8.08
CA ARG A 111 15.79 -2.81 -7.45
C ARG A 111 17.08 -3.39 -6.91
N ARG A 112 18.20 -2.71 -7.13
CA ARG A 112 19.39 -2.90 -6.32
C ARG A 112 19.38 -1.84 -5.22
N ILE A 113 19.51 -2.30 -3.99
CA ILE A 113 19.54 -1.44 -2.80
C ILE A 113 20.88 -1.64 -2.10
N SER A 114 21.41 -0.58 -1.51
CA SER A 114 22.59 -0.59 -0.66
C SER A 114 22.28 0.18 0.62
N GLY A 115 23.09 0.01 1.66
CA GLY A 115 22.93 0.70 2.96
C GLY A 115 22.63 -0.25 4.12
N ILE A 116 21.67 0.12 4.99
CA ILE A 116 21.42 -0.57 6.28
C ILE A 116 21.18 -2.08 6.12
N GLY A 117 20.55 -2.49 5.02
CA GLY A 117 20.27 -3.90 4.71
C GLY A 117 21.37 -4.60 3.90
N GLY A 118 22.48 -3.95 3.60
CA GLY A 118 23.51 -4.45 2.69
C GLY A 118 23.17 -4.28 1.21
N ASN A 119 24.11 -4.65 0.33
CA ASN A 119 23.91 -4.63 -1.12
C ASN A 119 23.06 -5.83 -1.56
N ARG A 120 21.80 -5.58 -1.93
CA ARG A 120 20.81 -6.63 -2.23
C ARG A 120 20.00 -6.31 -3.48
N ILE A 121 19.40 -7.33 -4.08
CA ILE A 121 18.43 -7.18 -5.17
C ILE A 121 17.04 -7.59 -4.70
N LEU A 122 16.09 -6.69 -4.91
CA LEU A 122 14.66 -6.90 -4.73
C LEU A 122 14.01 -7.23 -6.07
N ILE A 123 13.17 -8.27 -6.11
CA ILE A 123 12.31 -8.60 -7.24
C ILE A 123 10.85 -8.62 -6.80
N ARG A 124 9.99 -8.05 -7.64
CA ARG A 124 8.53 -8.09 -7.52
C ARG A 124 7.91 -8.28 -8.91
N ASN A 125 7.20 -9.39 -9.10
CA ASN A 125 6.48 -9.65 -10.35
C ASN A 125 5.27 -10.58 -10.19
N ARG A 126 4.74 -10.69 -8.96
CA ARG A 126 3.58 -11.55 -8.64
C ARG A 126 2.48 -10.76 -7.95
N TRP A 127 1.25 -11.11 -8.30
CA TRP A 127 0.02 -10.51 -7.75
C TRP A 127 -1.05 -11.56 -7.54
N SER A 128 -1.93 -11.31 -6.57
CA SER A 128 -3.16 -12.08 -6.41
C SER A 128 -4.32 -11.18 -6.00
N TYR A 129 -5.52 -11.53 -6.40
CA TYR A 129 -6.74 -10.86 -5.94
C TYR A 129 -7.31 -11.59 -4.72
N ASN A 130 -7.28 -10.93 -3.57
CA ASN A 130 -7.68 -11.52 -2.29
C ASN A 130 -8.75 -10.66 -1.61
N PRO A 131 -10.05 -10.83 -1.95
CA PRO A 131 -11.15 -10.12 -1.30
C PRO A 131 -11.24 -10.31 0.21
N SER A 132 -10.71 -11.43 0.74
CA SER A 132 -10.63 -11.70 2.18
C SER A 132 -9.58 -10.84 2.90
N MET A 133 -8.73 -10.11 2.16
CA MET A 133 -7.55 -9.42 2.67
C MET A 133 -6.49 -10.33 3.29
N GLU A 134 -6.51 -11.62 2.94
CA GLU A 134 -5.54 -12.63 3.36
C GLU A 134 -4.93 -13.31 2.14
N ALA A 135 -3.63 -13.57 2.19
CA ALA A 135 -2.93 -14.35 1.18
C ALA A 135 -2.73 -15.77 1.70
N SER A 136 -2.80 -16.76 0.81
CA SER A 136 -2.50 -18.16 1.18
C SER A 136 -0.99 -18.40 1.20
N ASP A 137 -0.53 -19.23 2.14
CA ASP A 137 0.87 -19.66 2.21
C ASP A 137 1.31 -20.37 0.92
N SER A 138 0.40 -21.13 0.30
CA SER A 138 0.66 -21.79 -0.98
C SER A 138 0.96 -20.79 -2.11
N PHE A 139 0.24 -19.66 -2.17
CA PHE A 139 0.49 -18.62 -3.16
C PHE A 139 1.77 -17.86 -2.84
N MET A 140 2.04 -17.58 -1.56
CA MET A 140 3.29 -16.96 -1.13
C MET A 140 4.51 -17.81 -1.55
N ASN A 141 4.47 -19.12 -1.32
CA ASN A 141 5.54 -20.03 -1.75
C ASN A 141 5.68 -20.08 -3.28
N SER A 142 4.55 -20.13 -4.00
CA SER A 142 4.55 -20.06 -5.47
C SER A 142 5.17 -18.75 -5.98
N ALA A 143 4.86 -17.62 -5.34
CA ALA A 143 5.41 -16.33 -5.69
C ALA A 143 6.91 -16.24 -5.41
N ALA A 144 7.37 -16.76 -4.26
CA ALA A 144 8.80 -16.81 -3.92
C ALA A 144 9.61 -17.64 -4.94
N ASN A 145 9.10 -18.81 -5.35
CA ASN A 145 9.74 -19.62 -6.39
C ASN A 145 9.80 -18.88 -7.73
N SER A 146 8.73 -18.19 -8.13
CA SER A 146 8.71 -17.39 -9.35
C SER A 146 9.72 -16.24 -9.30
N HIS A 147 9.91 -15.59 -8.15
CA HIS A 147 10.92 -14.55 -8.00
C HIS A 147 12.35 -15.10 -8.11
N ASP A 148 12.62 -16.28 -7.55
CA ASP A 148 13.92 -16.96 -7.68
C ASP A 148 14.23 -17.33 -9.14
N GLU A 149 13.25 -17.89 -9.86
CA GLU A 149 13.36 -18.17 -11.29
C GLU A 149 13.60 -16.90 -12.11
N SER A 150 12.83 -15.83 -11.84
CA SER A 150 12.98 -14.56 -12.55
C SER A 150 14.33 -13.89 -12.24
N PHE A 151 14.83 -14.03 -11.01
CA PHE A 151 16.16 -13.56 -10.62
C PHE A 151 17.25 -14.25 -11.44
N LYS A 152 17.26 -15.60 -11.45
CA LYS A 152 18.26 -16.39 -12.18
C LYS A 152 18.23 -16.12 -13.67
N ALA A 153 17.03 -15.94 -14.24
CA ALA A 153 16.87 -15.57 -15.63
C ALA A 153 17.44 -14.18 -15.95
N ARG A 154 17.38 -13.21 -15.02
CA ARG A 154 17.91 -11.85 -15.21
C ARG A 154 19.39 -11.73 -14.95
N PHE A 155 19.85 -12.43 -13.91
CA PHE A 155 21.21 -12.34 -13.38
C PHE A 155 21.86 -13.72 -13.42
N PRO A 156 22.07 -14.31 -14.61
CA PRO A 156 22.69 -15.63 -14.72
C PRO A 156 24.11 -15.67 -14.12
N MET A 157 24.81 -14.53 -14.09
CA MET A 157 26.10 -14.41 -13.41
C MET A 157 26.01 -14.53 -11.88
N LEU A 158 24.80 -14.39 -11.31
CA LEU A 158 24.52 -14.47 -9.87
C LEU A 158 23.73 -15.74 -9.50
N GLU A 159 23.83 -16.83 -10.26
CA GLU A 159 23.04 -18.06 -10.07
C GLU A 159 23.09 -18.64 -8.63
N LYS A 160 24.19 -18.41 -7.91
CA LYS A 160 24.41 -18.87 -6.53
C LYS A 160 23.82 -17.94 -5.45
N VAL A 161 23.20 -16.83 -5.84
CA VAL A 161 22.54 -15.91 -4.92
C VAL A 161 21.12 -16.41 -4.64
N SER A 162 20.81 -16.63 -3.37
CA SER A 162 19.50 -17.06 -2.89
C SER A 162 18.63 -15.86 -2.46
N MET A 163 17.32 -16.10 -2.30
CA MET A 163 16.39 -15.17 -1.67
C MET A 163 16.33 -15.42 -0.16
N ASP A 164 16.69 -14.44 0.65
CA ASP A 164 16.61 -14.53 2.13
C ASP A 164 15.19 -14.27 2.62
N TYR A 165 14.49 -13.36 1.96
CA TYR A 165 13.19 -12.88 2.41
C TYR A 165 12.18 -12.89 1.27
N SER A 166 10.96 -13.29 1.59
CA SER A 166 9.81 -13.19 0.68
C SER A 166 8.57 -12.78 1.48
N TRP A 167 7.79 -11.84 0.96
CA TRP A 167 6.60 -11.35 1.64
C TRP A 167 5.53 -10.87 0.66
N GLY A 168 4.30 -10.77 1.17
CA GLY A 168 3.17 -10.15 0.49
C GLY A 168 2.77 -8.84 1.16
N GLY A 169 2.34 -7.87 0.35
CA GLY A 169 1.79 -6.60 0.80
C GLY A 169 0.40 -6.37 0.24
N ARG A 170 -0.51 -5.86 1.08
CA ARG A 170 -1.85 -5.45 0.66
C ARG A 170 -1.77 -4.16 -0.16
N LEU A 171 -2.49 -4.16 -1.26
CA LEU A 171 -2.69 -3.06 -2.17
C LEU A 171 -4.19 -2.83 -2.33
N CYS A 172 -4.65 -1.62 -2.03
CA CYS A 172 -6.03 -1.22 -2.23
C CYS A 172 -6.18 -0.44 -3.54
N LEU A 173 -7.12 -0.87 -4.38
CA LEU A 173 -7.46 -0.25 -5.65
C LEU A 173 -8.96 0.08 -5.71
N SER A 174 -9.33 1.08 -6.51
CA SER A 174 -10.70 1.34 -6.94
C SER A 174 -10.84 1.09 -8.44
N LEU A 175 -12.04 0.73 -8.93
CA LEU A 175 -12.25 0.43 -10.35
C LEU A 175 -11.99 1.62 -11.28
N ASN A 176 -12.25 2.84 -10.82
CA ASN A 176 -12.03 4.08 -11.56
C ASN A 176 -10.71 4.77 -11.22
N ASN A 177 -9.79 4.12 -10.50
CA ASN A 177 -8.45 4.63 -10.16
C ASN A 177 -8.44 5.95 -9.35
N VAL A 178 -9.52 6.18 -8.60
CA VAL A 178 -9.73 7.34 -7.72
C VAL A 178 -9.44 7.01 -6.26
N PHE A 179 -9.21 8.04 -5.45
CA PHE A 179 -9.12 7.90 -3.99
C PHE A 179 -10.44 7.47 -3.35
N ALA A 180 -10.34 6.82 -2.19
CA ALA A 180 -11.43 6.67 -1.25
C ALA A 180 -11.29 7.77 -0.21
N GLN A 181 -11.63 9.00 -0.59
CA GLN A 181 -11.40 10.19 0.22
C GLN A 181 -12.63 11.06 0.39
N GLY A 182 -12.57 11.93 1.39
CA GLY A 182 -13.57 12.94 1.66
C GLY A 182 -14.18 12.76 3.04
N GLU A 183 -15.09 13.65 3.40
CA GLU A 183 -15.93 13.49 4.58
C GLU A 183 -16.95 12.38 4.31
N VAL A 184 -16.88 11.30 5.08
CA VAL A 184 -17.70 10.08 4.91
C VAL A 184 -18.84 10.01 5.93
N ASP A 185 -18.74 10.78 7.01
CA ASP A 185 -19.76 11.07 8.01
C ASP A 185 -19.37 12.41 8.67
N GLU A 186 -20.28 13.04 9.41
CA GLU A 186 -20.00 14.30 10.10
C GLU A 186 -18.76 14.16 11.01
N GLY A 187 -17.69 14.88 10.68
CA GLY A 187 -16.43 14.83 11.42
C GLY A 187 -15.57 13.59 11.15
N VAL A 188 -15.97 12.67 10.26
CA VAL A 188 -15.18 11.50 9.85
C VAL A 188 -14.70 11.68 8.42
N TYR A 189 -13.39 11.70 8.24
CA TYR A 189 -12.74 11.90 6.95
C TYR A 189 -11.98 10.65 6.55
N SER A 190 -11.99 10.31 5.26
CA SER A 190 -11.19 9.24 4.70
C SER A 190 -10.02 9.80 3.88
N ALA A 191 -8.84 9.21 4.05
CA ALA A 191 -7.64 9.46 3.27
C ALA A 191 -7.09 8.13 2.72
N CYS A 192 -7.94 7.36 2.05
CA CYS A 192 -7.70 5.97 1.68
C CYS A 192 -7.62 5.73 0.16
N CYS A 193 -7.23 4.51 -0.24
CA CYS A 193 -7.14 4.02 -1.61
C CYS A 193 -6.22 4.84 -2.52
N GLN A 194 -4.92 4.70 -2.31
CA GLN A 194 -3.87 5.40 -3.06
C GLN A 194 -3.53 4.72 -4.41
N ASN A 195 -4.30 3.69 -4.82
CA ASN A 195 -4.14 2.96 -6.08
C ASN A 195 -2.70 2.53 -6.43
N GLY A 196 -1.92 2.13 -5.41
CA GLY A 196 -0.56 1.59 -5.58
C GLY A 196 0.58 2.57 -5.63
N LEU A 197 0.28 3.88 -5.55
CA LEU A 197 1.29 4.94 -5.50
C LEU A 197 1.40 5.53 -4.09
N GLY A 198 1.54 4.66 -3.08
CA GLY A 198 1.34 5.01 -1.67
C GLY A 198 2.19 6.18 -1.16
N THR A 199 3.45 6.31 -1.58
CA THR A 199 4.28 7.46 -1.16
C THR A 199 3.80 8.77 -1.77
N ALA A 200 3.64 8.83 -3.09
CA ALA A 200 3.28 10.07 -3.79
C ALA A 200 1.81 10.43 -3.55
N LYS A 201 0.89 9.52 -3.90
CA LYS A 201 -0.56 9.72 -3.70
C LYS A 201 -0.93 9.78 -2.21
N GLY A 202 -0.22 9.08 -1.33
CA GLY A 202 -0.44 9.16 0.12
C GLY A 202 -0.01 10.49 0.73
N THR A 203 1.13 11.03 0.30
CA THR A 203 1.56 12.38 0.73
C THR A 203 0.54 13.41 0.25
N ALA A 204 0.12 13.34 -1.01
CA ALA A 204 -0.85 14.27 -1.57
C ALA A 204 -2.18 14.24 -0.82
N ILE A 205 -2.76 13.04 -0.63
CA ILE A 205 -4.06 12.95 0.03
C ILE A 205 -4.01 13.36 1.51
N GLY A 206 -2.90 13.10 2.21
CA GLY A 206 -2.72 13.58 3.58
C GLY A 206 -2.78 15.10 3.69
N VAL A 207 -2.11 15.80 2.79
CA VAL A 207 -2.15 17.27 2.69
C VAL A 207 -3.57 17.76 2.38
N ILE A 208 -4.20 17.21 1.34
CA ILE A 208 -5.55 17.60 0.91
C ILE A 208 -6.58 17.38 2.02
N THR A 209 -6.53 16.22 2.70
CA THR A 209 -7.45 15.92 3.81
C THR A 209 -7.25 16.90 4.96
N ALA A 210 -6.00 17.22 5.33
CA ALA A 210 -5.73 18.21 6.37
C ALA A 210 -6.27 19.59 5.99
N GLU A 211 -6.00 20.06 4.77
CA GLU A 211 -6.45 21.37 4.27
C GLU A 211 -7.97 21.50 4.24
N LYS A 212 -8.68 20.44 3.83
CA LYS A 212 -10.15 20.39 3.87
C LYS A 212 -10.68 20.50 5.30
N ILE A 213 -10.07 19.80 6.24
CA ILE A 213 -10.49 19.80 7.66
C ILE A 213 -10.25 21.15 8.34
N THR A 214 -9.19 21.86 7.94
CA THR A 214 -8.82 23.17 8.50
C THR A 214 -9.42 24.36 7.73
N GLY A 215 -10.06 24.12 6.59
CA GLY A 215 -10.59 25.19 5.73
C GLY A 215 -9.50 26.06 5.11
N THR A 216 -8.33 25.48 4.82
CA THR A 216 -7.19 26.20 4.26
C THR A 216 -7.55 26.78 2.88
N ILE A 217 -7.27 28.08 2.69
CA ILE A 217 -7.61 28.80 1.45
C ILE A 217 -6.55 28.59 0.36
N ASN A 218 -5.27 28.58 0.73
CA ASN A 218 -4.16 28.40 -0.21
C ASN A 218 -3.61 26.97 -0.08
N SER A 219 -3.95 26.12 -1.04
CA SER A 219 -3.53 24.72 -1.04
C SER A 219 -2.06 24.56 -1.45
N LEU A 220 -1.37 23.62 -0.81
CA LEU A 220 -0.06 23.11 -1.24
C LEU A 220 -0.16 22.24 -2.51
N ILE A 221 -1.38 21.85 -2.90
CA ILE A 221 -1.67 21.07 -4.11
C ILE A 221 -2.77 21.80 -4.90
N PRO A 222 -2.46 22.98 -5.49
CA PRO A 222 -3.46 23.89 -6.04
C PRO A 222 -4.24 23.31 -7.24
N ASP A 223 -3.65 22.36 -7.96
CA ASP A 223 -4.27 21.71 -9.13
C ASP A 223 -5.08 20.46 -8.75
N PHE A 224 -5.23 20.15 -7.45
CA PHE A 224 -6.03 19.01 -7.04
C PHE A 224 -7.52 19.28 -7.31
N VAL A 225 -8.15 18.34 -8.02
CA VAL A 225 -9.58 18.34 -8.30
C VAL A 225 -10.20 17.15 -7.60
N ASP A 226 -11.33 17.38 -6.94
CA ASP A 226 -12.09 16.29 -6.33
C ASP A 226 -12.55 15.28 -7.38
N GLU A 227 -12.16 14.03 -7.14
CA GLU A 227 -12.53 12.90 -7.99
C GLU A 227 -13.93 12.38 -7.65
N GLU A 228 -14.56 11.68 -8.60
CA GLU A 228 -15.75 10.90 -8.31
C GLU A 228 -15.47 9.85 -7.22
N ALA A 229 -16.50 9.46 -6.47
CA ALA A 229 -16.37 8.38 -5.50
C ALA A 229 -15.96 7.05 -6.17
N PRO A 230 -15.26 6.15 -5.45
CA PRO A 230 -14.93 4.81 -5.94
C PRO A 230 -16.16 4.06 -6.46
N LYS A 231 -16.09 3.52 -7.68
CA LYS A 231 -17.22 2.77 -8.29
C LYS A 231 -17.50 1.48 -7.52
N LYS A 232 -18.78 1.08 -7.47
CA LYS A 232 -19.19 -0.21 -6.89
C LYS A 232 -18.58 -1.36 -7.70
N LEU A 233 -18.08 -2.36 -6.98
CA LEU A 233 -17.63 -3.60 -7.58
C LEU A 233 -18.82 -4.41 -8.08
N MET A 234 -18.59 -5.18 -9.14
CA MET A 234 -19.54 -6.20 -9.60
C MET A 234 -19.69 -7.30 -8.53
N PRO A 235 -20.72 -8.16 -8.62
CA PRO A 235 -20.84 -9.28 -7.69
C PRO A 235 -19.56 -10.14 -7.65
N LYS A 236 -19.21 -10.64 -6.46
CA LYS A 236 -17.93 -11.31 -6.18
C LYS A 236 -17.49 -12.35 -7.22
N PRO A 237 -18.37 -13.23 -7.76
CA PRO A 237 -17.98 -14.19 -8.78
C PRO A 237 -17.45 -13.50 -10.05
N PHE A 238 -18.17 -12.50 -10.56
CA PHE A 238 -17.76 -11.76 -11.77
C PHE A 238 -16.46 -10.99 -11.56
N MET A 239 -16.30 -10.36 -10.39
CA MET A 239 -15.04 -9.70 -10.03
C MET A 239 -13.89 -10.69 -9.99
N TRP A 240 -14.08 -11.84 -9.34
CA TRP A 240 -13.05 -12.86 -9.24
C TRP A 240 -12.63 -13.37 -10.62
N PHE A 241 -13.58 -13.71 -11.49
CA PHE A 241 -13.26 -14.14 -12.86
C PHE A 241 -12.59 -13.03 -13.66
N GLY A 242 -13.13 -11.81 -13.63
CA GLY A 242 -12.61 -10.69 -14.41
C GLY A 242 -11.18 -10.33 -14.01
N VAL A 243 -10.92 -10.17 -12.71
CA VAL A 243 -9.59 -9.81 -12.20
C VAL A 243 -8.58 -10.93 -12.46
N ASN A 244 -8.91 -12.19 -12.15
CA ASN A 244 -7.98 -13.30 -12.39
C ASN A 244 -7.70 -13.51 -13.89
N SER A 245 -8.71 -13.37 -14.75
CA SER A 245 -8.53 -13.47 -16.21
C SER A 245 -7.63 -12.35 -16.73
N TYR A 246 -7.86 -11.11 -16.26
CA TYR A 246 -7.01 -9.96 -16.61
C TYR A 246 -5.58 -10.14 -16.12
N MET A 247 -5.39 -10.57 -14.87
CA MET A 247 -4.08 -10.85 -14.29
C MET A 247 -3.35 -11.93 -15.09
N ARG A 248 -4.04 -13.03 -15.42
CA ARG A 248 -3.45 -14.12 -16.18
C ARG A 248 -3.06 -13.69 -17.60
N TRP A 249 -3.90 -12.91 -18.26
CA TRP A 249 -3.60 -12.36 -19.58
C TRP A 249 -2.39 -11.42 -19.54
N LYS A 250 -2.31 -10.57 -18.52
CA LYS A 250 -1.17 -9.67 -18.30
C LYS A 250 0.13 -10.43 -18.00
N GLU A 251 0.08 -11.46 -17.16
CA GLU A 251 1.22 -12.36 -16.93
C GLU A 251 1.72 -13.03 -18.23
N LEU A 252 0.80 -13.41 -19.12
CA LEU A 252 1.17 -13.99 -20.41
C LEU A 252 1.82 -12.96 -21.34
N MET A 253 1.33 -11.71 -21.34
CA MET A 253 1.92 -10.62 -22.12
C MET A 253 3.30 -10.20 -21.59
N ALA A 254 3.57 -10.33 -20.29
CA ALA A 254 4.88 -10.05 -19.70
C ALA A 254 5.99 -11.01 -20.20
N GLY A 255 5.64 -12.15 -20.80
CA GLY A 255 6.58 -13.04 -21.47
C GLY A 255 7.71 -13.53 -20.55
N LYS A 256 8.96 -13.30 -20.96
CA LYS A 256 10.17 -13.67 -20.19
C LYS A 256 10.43 -12.78 -18.96
N GLU A 257 9.64 -11.71 -18.75
CA GLU A 257 9.71 -10.88 -17.55
C GLU A 257 8.93 -11.45 -16.36
N LYS A 258 8.25 -12.60 -16.55
CA LYS A 258 7.62 -13.37 -15.47
C LYS A 258 8.63 -13.90 -14.45
#